data_AF-A0A1V5Z468-F1
#
_entry.id   AF-A0A1V5Z468-F1
#
_cell.length_a   1.000
_cell.length_b   1.000
_cell.length_c   1.000
_cell.angle_alpha   90.00
_cell.angle_beta   90.00
_cell.angle_gamma   90.00
#
_symmetry.space_group_name_H-M   'P 1'
#
loop_
_entity.id
_entity.type
_entity.pdbx_description
1 polymer ?
#
loop_
_entity_poly.entity_id
_entity_poly.type
_entity_poly.pdbx_seq_one_letter_code
_entity_poly.pdbx_strand_id
1 'polypeptide(L)'
;MDDGVPHLESAQFAFEGASFAGFPVRFLTEQQIKMNGLEGVKVLILPNTMAVPDDTFEHVAQYVEDGGMVARVGTPIPYNEKGHSRTDVIRATANTILVRGMNLPTEYLHALDAALVGGVLPETARPLNAHGYPLEGVRSRCVPFEGETYLYIINLQRNPVSVYLSGLARHGHDVIRGSDVQFPRELPPLDPMLIRLEKSETVFTVSN
;
A
#
# COMPACT_ATOMS: atom_id res chain seq x y z
N MET A 1 -21.93 14.24 -18.71
CA MET A 1 -20.64 14.16 -18.01
C MET A 1 -20.93 13.57 -16.66
N ASP A 2 -20.09 12.66 -16.19
CA ASP A 2 -20.22 11.92 -14.93
C ASP A 2 -19.56 12.64 -13.74
N ASP A 3 -19.27 13.94 -13.91
CA ASP A 3 -18.63 14.84 -12.93
C ASP A 3 -17.39 14.27 -12.23
N GLY A 4 -16.68 13.34 -12.89
CA GLY A 4 -15.50 12.67 -12.33
C GLY A 4 -15.80 11.66 -11.23
N VAL A 5 -17.07 11.30 -11.01
CA VAL A 5 -17.49 10.34 -9.98
C VAL A 5 -16.74 8.99 -10.09
N PRO A 6 -16.59 8.37 -11.28
CA PRO A 6 -15.87 7.10 -11.40
C PRO A 6 -14.39 7.19 -11.02
N HIS A 7 -13.76 8.34 -11.27
CA HIS A 7 -12.38 8.59 -10.88
C HIS A 7 -12.26 8.73 -9.37
N LEU A 8 -13.11 9.56 -8.76
CA LEU A 8 -13.07 9.82 -7.32
C LEU A 8 -13.34 8.55 -6.51
N GLU A 9 -14.36 7.78 -6.89
CA GLU A 9 -14.67 6.49 -6.27
C GLU A 9 -13.48 5.52 -6.39
N SER A 10 -12.90 5.42 -7.58
CA SER A 10 -11.72 4.58 -7.78
C SER A 10 -10.52 5.05 -6.95
N ALA A 11 -10.28 6.35 -6.86
CA ALA A 11 -9.17 6.91 -6.09
C ALA A 11 -9.38 6.68 -4.59
N GLN A 12 -10.62 6.77 -4.11
CA GLN A 12 -11.00 6.43 -2.74
C GLN A 12 -10.70 4.95 -2.46
N PHE A 13 -11.15 4.03 -3.32
CA PHE A 13 -10.89 2.60 -3.14
C PHE A 13 -9.39 2.27 -3.18
N ALA A 14 -8.64 2.91 -4.08
CA ALA A 14 -7.19 2.80 -4.14
C ALA A 14 -6.54 3.22 -2.82
N PHE A 15 -6.96 4.37 -2.28
CA PHE A 15 -6.44 4.89 -1.02
C PHE A 15 -6.79 3.99 0.16
N GLU A 16 -8.05 3.58 0.28
CA GLU A 16 -8.52 2.70 1.36
C GLU A 16 -7.71 1.40 1.37
N GLY A 17 -7.63 0.69 0.25
CA GLY A 17 -6.87 -0.55 0.12
C GLY A 17 -5.38 -0.39 0.41
N ALA A 18 -4.76 0.62 -0.21
CA ALA A 18 -3.34 0.89 -0.03
C ALA A 18 -2.98 1.27 1.42
N SER A 19 -3.89 1.96 2.13
CA SER A 19 -3.65 2.43 3.50
C SER A 19 -3.51 1.30 4.52
N PHE A 20 -4.01 0.10 4.20
CA PHE A 20 -3.89 -1.10 5.04
C PHE A 20 -2.61 -1.91 4.80
N ALA A 21 -1.82 -1.58 3.77
CA ALA A 21 -0.59 -2.31 3.45
C ALA A 21 0.59 -2.04 4.42
N GLY A 22 0.47 -1.03 5.29
CA GLY A 22 1.49 -0.67 6.28
C GLY A 22 2.51 0.39 5.81
N PHE A 23 2.34 0.93 4.60
CA PHE A 23 3.27 1.89 3.97
C PHE A 23 2.71 3.33 3.92
N PRO A 24 3.58 4.34 3.74
CA PRO A 24 3.12 5.69 3.41
C PRO A 24 2.45 5.73 2.05
N VAL A 25 1.21 6.21 2.05
CA VAL A 25 0.43 6.51 0.85
C VAL A 25 0.30 8.02 0.74
N ARG A 26 0.51 8.56 -0.46
CA ARG A 26 0.34 9.98 -0.78
C ARG A 26 -0.36 10.11 -2.13
N PHE A 27 -1.02 11.25 -2.35
CA PHE A 27 -1.49 11.63 -3.66
C PHE A 27 -0.42 12.44 -4.38
N LEU A 28 -0.33 12.25 -5.70
CA LEU A 28 0.48 13.08 -6.59
C LEU A 28 -0.44 13.77 -7.56
N THR A 29 -0.33 15.10 -7.63
CA THR A 29 -0.99 15.88 -8.68
C THR A 29 -0.19 15.81 -9.97
N GLU A 30 -0.84 16.09 -11.09
CA GLU A 30 -0.21 16.20 -12.41
C GLU A 30 0.98 17.18 -12.37
N GLN A 31 0.83 18.31 -11.67
CA GLN A 31 1.91 19.29 -11.49
C GLN A 31 3.09 18.73 -10.69
N GLN A 32 2.83 17.91 -9.66
CA GLN A 32 3.89 17.25 -8.90
C GLN A 32 4.62 16.21 -9.77
N ILE A 33 3.91 15.48 -10.62
CA ILE A 33 4.50 14.50 -11.55
C ILE A 33 5.47 15.20 -12.51
N LYS A 34 5.09 16.33 -13.10
CA LYS A 34 5.95 17.17 -13.96
C LYS A 34 7.22 17.67 -13.25
N MET A 35 7.14 17.85 -11.94
CA MET A 35 8.26 18.29 -11.10
C MET A 35 9.03 17.10 -10.50
N ASN A 36 9.12 15.98 -11.22
CA ASN A 36 9.79 14.74 -10.79
C ASN A 36 9.20 14.10 -9.52
N GLY A 37 7.91 14.31 -9.24
CA GLY A 37 7.24 13.75 -8.06
C GLY A 37 7.16 12.22 -8.01
N LEU A 38 7.47 11.55 -9.13
CA LEU A 38 7.61 10.09 -9.21
C LEU A 38 8.97 9.59 -8.70
N GLU A 39 9.95 10.47 -8.49
CA GLU A 39 11.24 10.09 -7.92
C GLU A 39 11.05 9.52 -6.50
N GLY A 40 11.66 8.36 -6.26
CA GLY A 40 11.55 7.63 -4.99
C GLY A 40 10.21 6.89 -4.79
N VAL A 41 9.24 7.01 -5.71
CA VAL A 41 7.99 6.24 -5.65
C VAL A 41 8.25 4.78 -6.03
N LYS A 42 8.03 3.88 -5.08
CA LYS A 42 8.21 2.43 -5.30
C LYS A 42 7.06 1.80 -6.06
N VAL A 43 5.84 2.23 -5.78
CA VAL A 43 4.63 1.75 -6.44
C VAL A 43 3.76 2.96 -6.78
N LEU A 44 3.47 3.16 -8.07
CA LEU A 44 2.48 4.11 -8.55
C LEU A 44 1.12 3.43 -8.64
N ILE A 45 0.10 3.98 -7.99
CA ILE A 45 -1.27 3.49 -8.11
C ILE A 45 -2.01 4.41 -9.08
N LEU A 46 -2.49 3.84 -10.18
CA LEU A 46 -3.34 4.55 -11.14
C LEU A 46 -4.78 4.08 -10.95
N PRO A 47 -5.64 4.88 -10.30
CA PRO A 47 -7.07 4.61 -10.26
C PRO A 47 -7.67 4.70 -11.68
N ASN A 48 -8.98 4.52 -11.80
CA ASN A 48 -9.71 4.73 -13.03
C ASN A 48 -9.60 6.20 -13.49
N THR A 49 -8.59 6.47 -14.31
CA THR A 49 -8.21 7.82 -14.74
C THR A 49 -8.52 7.94 -16.22
N MET A 50 -9.53 8.75 -16.55
CA MET A 50 -10.02 8.88 -17.93
C MET A 50 -9.21 9.87 -18.76
N ALA A 51 -8.63 10.87 -18.11
CA ALA A 51 -7.89 11.93 -18.77
C ALA A 51 -6.73 12.41 -17.88
N VAL A 52 -5.59 12.69 -18.50
CA VAL A 52 -4.46 13.44 -17.91
C VAL A 52 -3.83 14.29 -19.02
N PRO A 53 -3.12 15.39 -18.71
CA PRO A 53 -2.33 16.14 -19.68
C PRO A 53 -1.26 15.31 -20.39
N ASP A 54 -0.90 15.69 -21.63
CA ASP A 54 0.07 14.98 -22.47
C ASP A 54 1.43 14.79 -21.77
N ASP A 55 1.96 15.85 -21.20
CA ASP A 55 3.22 15.78 -20.45
C ASP A 55 3.15 14.86 -19.24
N THR A 56 2.02 14.82 -18.52
CA THR A 56 1.83 13.94 -17.37
C THR A 56 1.78 12.49 -17.81
N PHE A 57 1.10 12.20 -18.92
CA PHE A 57 1.06 10.87 -19.51
C PHE A 57 2.47 10.39 -19.87
N GLU A 58 3.27 11.24 -20.52
CA GLU A 58 4.66 10.93 -20.90
C GLU A 58 5.53 10.59 -19.67
N HIS A 59 5.42 11.36 -18.58
CA HIS A 59 6.18 11.07 -17.35
C HIS A 59 5.76 9.74 -16.70
N VAL A 60 4.47 9.41 -16.71
CA VAL A 60 3.99 8.13 -16.19
C VAL A 60 4.43 6.97 -17.10
N ALA A 61 4.37 7.15 -18.42
CA ALA A 61 4.86 6.15 -19.37
C ALA A 61 6.36 5.89 -19.16
N GLN A 62 7.17 6.95 -19.02
CA GLN A 62 8.60 6.84 -18.74
C GLN A 62 8.87 6.11 -17.42
N TYR A 63 8.17 6.45 -16.34
CA TYR A 63 8.29 5.74 -15.06
C TYR A 63 8.07 4.22 -15.20
N VAL A 64 7.07 3.82 -15.99
CA VAL A 64 6.79 2.40 -16.23
C VAL A 64 7.86 1.74 -17.11
N GLU A 65 8.35 2.44 -18.14
CA GLU A 65 9.42 1.97 -19.03
C GLU A 65 10.76 1.82 -18.31
N ASP A 66 11.04 2.68 -17.33
CA ASP A 66 12.22 2.63 -16.45
C ASP A 66 12.13 1.51 -15.40
N GLY A 67 11.07 0.69 -15.44
CA GLY A 67 10.86 -0.43 -14.53
C GLY A 67 10.16 -0.07 -13.22
N GLY A 68 9.57 1.13 -13.13
CA GLY A 68 8.69 1.50 -12.02
C GLY A 68 7.49 0.54 -11.91
N MET A 69 7.12 0.18 -10.68
CA MET A 69 5.97 -0.69 -10.45
C MET A 69 4.67 0.12 -10.47
N VAL A 70 3.70 -0.37 -11.23
CA VAL A 70 2.39 0.27 -11.34
C VAL A 70 1.27 -0.70 -10.97
N ALA A 71 0.40 -0.29 -10.05
CA ALA A 71 -0.86 -0.96 -9.78
C ALA A 71 -1.97 -0.15 -10.47
N ARG A 72 -2.65 -0.73 -11.45
CA ARG A 72 -3.67 -0.01 -12.23
C ARG A 72 -4.87 -0.86 -12.60
N VAL A 73 -6.00 -0.20 -12.81
CA VAL A 73 -7.16 -0.82 -13.44
C VAL A 73 -6.86 -1.20 -14.90
N GLY A 74 -7.65 -2.12 -15.44
CA GLY A 74 -7.49 -2.58 -16.83
C GLY A 74 -7.81 -1.50 -17.88
N THR A 75 -8.69 -0.56 -17.54
CA THR A 75 -9.08 0.55 -18.42
C THR A 75 -7.87 1.45 -18.72
N PRO A 76 -7.61 1.81 -19.98
CA PRO A 76 -6.56 2.76 -20.33
C PRO A 76 -6.95 4.19 -19.90
N ILE A 77 -6.04 5.15 -20.10
CA ILE A 77 -6.33 6.59 -20.01
C ILE A 77 -6.63 7.09 -21.45
N PRO A 78 -7.91 7.12 -21.89
CA PRO A 78 -8.25 7.34 -23.29
C PRO A 78 -8.15 8.80 -23.77
N TYR A 79 -8.10 9.79 -22.88
CA TYR A 79 -8.19 11.19 -23.27
C TYR A 79 -7.05 12.06 -22.71
N ASN A 80 -6.84 13.23 -23.32
CA ASN A 80 -6.09 14.33 -22.70
C ASN A 80 -7.03 15.30 -21.96
N GLU A 81 -6.49 16.37 -21.38
CA GLU A 81 -7.23 17.35 -20.58
C GLU A 81 -8.29 18.14 -21.38
N LYS A 82 -8.19 18.12 -22.71
CA LYS A 82 -9.15 18.75 -23.64
C LYS A 82 -10.22 17.76 -24.13
N GLY A 83 -10.18 16.51 -23.66
CA GLY A 83 -11.08 15.45 -24.11
C GLY A 83 -10.74 14.88 -25.48
N HIS A 84 -9.57 15.21 -26.05
CA HIS A 84 -9.12 14.59 -27.29
C HIS A 84 -8.65 13.16 -27.02
N SER A 85 -9.04 12.23 -27.89
CA SER A 85 -8.62 10.83 -27.78
C SER A 85 -7.12 10.68 -27.99
N ARG A 86 -6.53 9.84 -27.15
CA ARG A 86 -5.15 9.34 -27.25
C ARG A 86 -5.12 8.05 -28.07
N THR A 87 -3.99 7.81 -28.73
CA THR A 87 -3.72 6.54 -29.45
C THR A 87 -2.63 5.71 -28.76
N ASP A 88 -1.82 6.38 -27.95
CA ASP A 88 -0.83 5.87 -27.04
C ASP A 88 -1.47 5.26 -25.79
N VAL A 89 -0.82 4.21 -25.27
CA VAL A 89 -1.24 3.51 -24.06
C VAL A 89 -0.04 3.29 -23.15
N ILE A 90 -0.25 3.41 -21.84
CA ILE A 90 0.77 3.04 -20.86
C ILE A 90 0.98 1.52 -20.96
N ARG A 91 2.16 1.12 -21.40
CA ARG A 91 2.50 -0.28 -21.65
C ARG A 91 2.42 -1.09 -20.36
N ALA A 92 1.95 -2.33 -20.46
CA ALA A 92 2.11 -3.28 -19.37
C ALA A 92 3.52 -3.88 -19.43
N THR A 93 4.22 -3.85 -18.31
CA THR A 93 5.55 -4.46 -18.13
C THR A 93 5.45 -5.61 -17.12
N ALA A 94 6.57 -6.29 -16.85
CA ALA A 94 6.64 -7.28 -15.76
C ALA A 94 6.31 -6.68 -14.37
N ASN A 95 6.44 -5.36 -14.22
CA ASN A 95 6.16 -4.63 -12.99
C ASN A 95 4.76 -4.00 -12.98
N THR A 96 3.87 -4.44 -13.87
CA THR A 96 2.46 -4.00 -13.89
C THR A 96 1.58 -4.99 -13.16
N ILE A 97 0.94 -4.54 -12.08
CA ILE A 97 -0.09 -5.27 -11.36
C ILE A 97 -1.44 -4.76 -11.84
N LEU A 98 -2.19 -5.64 -12.51
CA LEU A 98 -3.56 -5.33 -12.90
C LEU A 98 -4.49 -5.54 -11.71
N VAL A 99 -5.11 -4.45 -11.27
CA VAL A 99 -6.23 -4.47 -10.33
C VAL A 99 -7.43 -4.98 -11.11
N ARG A 100 -7.67 -6.29 -11.00
CA ARG A 100 -8.73 -7.01 -11.71
C ARG A 100 -10.01 -6.93 -10.91
N GLY A 101 -11.16 -6.84 -11.58
CA GLY A 101 -12.46 -7.02 -10.95
C GLY A 101 -13.25 -5.72 -10.87
N MET A 102 -13.80 -5.45 -9.69
CA MET A 102 -14.71 -4.33 -9.45
C MET A 102 -14.02 -3.09 -8.88
N ASN A 103 -12.68 -3.07 -8.91
CA ASN A 103 -11.86 -1.96 -8.46
C ASN A 103 -12.03 -1.70 -6.94
N LEU A 104 -12.13 -2.78 -6.17
CA LEU A 104 -12.41 -2.74 -4.72
C LEU A 104 -11.15 -2.44 -3.89
N PRO A 105 -11.30 -1.88 -2.67
CA PRO A 105 -10.17 -1.66 -1.76
C PRO A 105 -9.31 -2.91 -1.53
N THR A 106 -9.94 -4.07 -1.38
CA THR A 106 -9.24 -5.36 -1.20
C THR A 106 -8.31 -5.71 -2.35
N GLU A 107 -8.67 -5.36 -3.59
CA GLU A 107 -7.86 -5.64 -4.78
C GLU A 107 -6.58 -4.79 -4.80
N TYR A 108 -6.66 -3.54 -4.34
CA TYR A 108 -5.48 -2.68 -4.15
C TYR A 108 -4.59 -3.15 -3.00
N LEU A 109 -5.19 -3.63 -1.90
CA LEU A 109 -4.43 -4.20 -0.80
C LEU A 109 -3.65 -5.45 -1.27
N HIS A 110 -4.29 -6.33 -2.06
CA HIS A 110 -3.61 -7.46 -2.69
C HIS A 110 -2.53 -7.03 -3.70
N ALA A 111 -2.74 -5.93 -4.43
CA ALA A 111 -1.73 -5.41 -5.33
C ALA A 111 -0.47 -4.95 -4.57
N LEU A 112 -0.64 -4.27 -3.43
CA LEU A 112 0.51 -3.89 -2.60
C LEU A 112 1.15 -5.10 -1.89
N ASP A 113 0.36 -6.11 -1.54
CA ASP A 113 0.87 -7.39 -1.05
C ASP A 113 1.78 -8.06 -2.08
N ALA A 114 1.34 -8.13 -3.34
CA ALA A 114 2.13 -8.65 -4.44
C ALA A 114 3.40 -7.82 -4.70
N ALA A 115 3.34 -6.49 -4.56
CA ALA A 115 4.51 -5.63 -4.66
C ALA A 115 5.55 -5.88 -3.55
N LEU A 116 5.09 -6.22 -2.33
CA LEU A 116 5.96 -6.63 -1.23
C LEU A 116 6.58 -8.01 -1.49
N VAL A 117 5.77 -9.01 -1.87
CA VAL A 117 6.26 -10.36 -2.19
C VAL A 117 7.24 -10.35 -3.37
N GLY A 118 7.02 -9.45 -4.35
CA GLY A 118 7.92 -9.22 -5.46
C GLY A 118 9.20 -8.45 -5.13
N GLY A 119 9.38 -8.02 -3.86
CA GLY A 119 10.59 -7.32 -3.40
C GLY A 119 10.67 -5.85 -3.79
N VAL A 120 9.58 -5.26 -4.33
CA VAL A 120 9.53 -3.84 -4.70
C VAL A 120 9.32 -2.96 -3.46
N LEU A 121 8.43 -3.40 -2.56
CA LEU A 121 8.26 -2.80 -1.24
C LEU A 121 9.17 -3.51 -0.23
N PRO A 122 9.79 -2.78 0.71
CA PRO A 122 10.67 -3.39 1.70
C PRO A 122 9.88 -4.24 2.70
N GLU A 123 10.51 -5.26 3.25
CA GLU A 123 9.92 -6.04 4.34
C GLU A 123 9.63 -5.14 5.55
N THR A 124 8.47 -5.36 6.17
CA THR A 124 8.00 -4.58 7.31
C THR A 124 7.06 -5.41 8.18
N ALA A 125 7.00 -5.09 9.47
CA ALA A 125 6.00 -5.68 10.37
C ALA A 125 4.62 -5.09 10.04
N ARG A 126 3.67 -5.94 9.67
CA ARG A 126 2.30 -5.57 9.30
C ARG A 126 1.28 -6.64 9.74
N PRO A 127 0.01 -6.27 9.92
CA PRO A 127 -1.04 -7.17 10.36
C PRO A 127 -1.45 -8.13 9.25
N LEU A 128 -1.51 -9.42 9.60
CA LEU A 128 -1.98 -10.51 8.76
C LEU A 128 -3.08 -11.29 9.49
N ASN A 129 -3.90 -12.03 8.74
CA ASN A 129 -4.77 -13.05 9.31
C ASN A 129 -3.98 -14.36 9.58
N ALA A 130 -4.66 -15.37 10.13
CA ALA A 130 -4.07 -16.67 10.42
C ALA A 130 -3.54 -17.42 9.17
N HIS A 131 -3.95 -17.02 7.98
CA HIS A 131 -3.53 -17.60 6.71
C HIS A 131 -2.42 -16.80 6.01
N GLY A 132 -1.92 -15.74 6.66
CA GLY A 132 -0.84 -14.91 6.13
C GLY A 132 -1.28 -13.83 5.12
N TYR A 133 -2.58 -13.60 4.95
CA TYR A 133 -3.08 -12.52 4.07
C TYR A 133 -3.21 -11.20 4.84
N PRO A 134 -2.97 -10.06 4.18
CA PRO A 134 -3.14 -8.74 4.81
C PRO A 134 -4.60 -8.50 5.24
N LEU A 135 -4.76 -7.77 6.33
CA LEU A 135 -6.08 -7.48 6.91
C LEU A 135 -6.61 -6.11 6.45
N GLU A 136 -7.72 -6.12 5.73
CA GLU A 136 -8.51 -4.89 5.49
C GLU A 136 -9.07 -4.35 6.81
N GLY A 137 -9.13 -3.02 6.95
CA GLY A 137 -9.66 -2.37 8.15
C GLY A 137 -8.73 -2.38 9.35
N VAL A 138 -7.57 -3.06 9.30
CA VAL A 138 -6.54 -2.94 10.34
C VAL A 138 -5.43 -2.04 9.82
N ARG A 139 -5.45 -0.78 10.25
CA ARG A 139 -4.44 0.19 9.83
C ARG A 139 -3.19 0.01 10.68
N SER A 140 -2.04 -0.02 10.02
CA SER A 140 -0.76 -0.15 10.70
C SER A 140 0.31 0.73 10.08
N ARG A 141 1.36 1.01 10.85
CA ARG A 141 2.57 1.67 10.36
C ARG A 141 3.76 1.25 11.20
N CYS A 142 4.75 0.64 10.57
CA CYS A 142 6.01 0.30 11.22
C CYS A 142 7.08 1.33 10.85
N VAL A 143 7.80 1.85 11.86
CA VAL A 143 8.85 2.85 11.70
C VAL A 143 10.03 2.59 12.63
N PRO A 144 11.27 2.66 12.14
CA PRO A 144 12.44 2.74 12.99
C PRO A 144 12.56 4.15 13.59
N PHE A 145 12.84 4.23 14.89
CA PHE A 145 13.08 5.48 15.60
C PHE A 145 14.08 5.25 16.74
N GLU A 146 15.14 6.05 16.81
CA GLU A 146 16.20 5.97 17.85
C GLU A 146 16.80 4.57 18.06
N GLY A 147 16.96 3.79 16.99
CA GLY A 147 17.54 2.43 17.04
C GLY A 147 16.55 1.33 17.42
N GLU A 148 15.31 1.70 17.73
CA GLU A 148 14.19 0.81 18.04
C GLU A 148 13.18 0.78 16.90
N THR A 149 12.33 -0.26 16.86
CA THR A 149 11.26 -0.39 15.87
C THR A 149 9.91 -0.22 16.55
N TYR A 150 9.10 0.68 16.03
CA TYR A 150 7.75 0.94 16.53
C TYR A 150 6.71 0.50 15.52
N LEU A 151 5.63 -0.08 16.01
CA LEU A 151 4.44 -0.44 15.25
C LEU A 151 3.23 0.30 15.82
N TYR A 152 2.72 1.27 15.06
CA TYR A 152 1.37 1.76 15.25
C TYR A 152 0.38 0.77 14.65
N ILE A 153 -0.68 0.42 15.38
CA ILE A 153 -1.73 -0.47 14.89
C ILE A 153 -3.09 -0.10 15.50
N ILE A 154 -4.15 -0.12 14.68
CA ILE A 154 -5.54 0.10 15.10
C ILE A 154 -6.49 -0.73 14.24
N ASN A 155 -7.50 -1.32 14.89
CA ASN A 155 -8.63 -1.95 14.20
C ASN A 155 -9.71 -0.91 13.94
N LEU A 156 -10.00 -0.60 12.66
CA LEU A 156 -11.07 0.31 12.26
C LEU A 156 -12.41 -0.41 11.99
N GLN A 157 -12.42 -1.74 12.06
CA GLN A 157 -13.65 -2.52 11.90
C GLN A 157 -14.54 -2.39 13.14
N ARG A 158 -15.84 -2.66 12.97
CA ARG A 158 -16.82 -2.63 14.07
C ARG A 158 -16.69 -3.78 15.06
N ASN A 159 -16.07 -4.88 14.62
CA ASN A 159 -15.91 -6.10 15.41
C ASN A 159 -14.44 -6.32 15.75
N PRO A 160 -14.14 -7.01 16.87
CA PRO A 160 -12.79 -7.46 17.14
C PRO A 160 -12.24 -8.34 16.01
N VAL A 161 -10.94 -8.25 15.76
CA VAL A 161 -10.26 -9.01 14.69
C VAL A 161 -9.01 -9.70 15.22
N SER A 162 -8.83 -10.97 14.84
CA SER A 162 -7.62 -11.73 15.17
C SER A 162 -6.48 -11.32 14.24
N VAL A 163 -5.39 -10.83 14.83
CA VAL A 163 -4.23 -10.29 14.13
C VAL A 163 -2.99 -11.11 14.43
N TYR A 164 -2.26 -11.42 13.38
CA TYR A 164 -0.90 -11.95 13.36
C TYR A 164 0.02 -10.84 12.84
N LEU A 165 1.32 -10.90 13.13
CA LEU A 165 2.31 -10.00 12.54
C LEU A 165 3.20 -10.74 11.55
N SER A 166 3.53 -10.08 10.44
CA SER A 166 4.62 -10.48 9.56
C SER A 166 5.98 -10.27 10.23
N GLY A 167 6.98 -11.01 9.75
CA GLY A 167 8.35 -10.91 10.24
C GLY A 167 8.60 -11.69 11.55
N LEU A 168 9.72 -11.39 12.20
CA LEU A 168 10.20 -12.13 13.38
C LEU A 168 9.68 -11.55 14.70
N ALA A 169 9.31 -10.27 14.75
CA ALA A 169 8.82 -9.65 15.96
C ALA A 169 7.35 -10.02 16.22
N ARG A 170 7.12 -10.86 17.24
CA ARG A 170 5.78 -11.29 17.69
C ARG A 170 5.40 -10.74 19.06
N HIS A 171 6.28 -9.95 19.66
CA HIS A 171 6.14 -9.41 21.00
C HIS A 171 6.70 -7.99 21.06
N GLY A 172 6.24 -7.21 22.04
CA GLY A 172 6.73 -5.87 22.31
C GLY A 172 5.94 -5.20 23.42
N HIS A 173 6.22 -3.92 23.64
CA HIS A 173 5.62 -3.14 24.72
C HIS A 173 4.75 -2.02 24.15
N ASP A 174 3.46 -2.00 24.49
CA ASP A 174 2.56 -0.89 24.13
C ASP A 174 2.86 0.33 24.99
N VAL A 175 3.51 1.32 24.40
CA VAL A 175 3.94 2.53 25.12
C VAL A 175 2.77 3.46 25.47
N ILE A 176 1.58 3.24 24.91
CA ILE A 176 0.39 4.01 25.25
C ILE A 176 -0.22 3.48 26.57
N ARG A 177 -0.32 2.16 26.72
CA ARG A 177 -0.95 1.51 27.89
C ARG A 177 0.04 1.05 28.95
N GLY A 178 1.33 1.00 28.63
CA GLY A 178 2.38 0.50 29.53
C GLY A 178 2.29 -1.01 29.78
N SER A 179 1.80 -1.79 28.81
CA SER A 179 1.63 -3.23 28.93
C SER A 179 2.29 -3.99 27.78
N ASP A 180 2.72 -5.22 28.07
CA ASP A 180 3.31 -6.08 27.05
C ASP A 180 2.23 -6.65 26.13
N VAL A 181 2.60 -6.81 24.87
CA VAL A 181 1.74 -7.26 23.79
C VAL A 181 2.40 -8.44 23.09
N GLN A 182 1.64 -9.50 22.90
CA GLN A 182 2.05 -10.67 22.13
C GLN A 182 1.04 -10.93 21.00
N PHE A 183 1.55 -11.32 19.83
CA PHE A 183 0.75 -11.77 18.68
C PHE A 183 0.91 -13.29 18.47
N PRO A 184 -0.15 -14.01 18.02
CA PRO A 184 -1.44 -13.47 17.62
C PRO A 184 -2.29 -12.95 18.77
N ARG A 185 -3.09 -11.92 18.52
CA ARG A 185 -4.09 -11.42 19.48
C ARG A 185 -5.33 -10.91 18.80
N GLU A 186 -6.40 -10.83 19.57
CA GLU A 186 -7.58 -10.09 19.17
C GLU A 186 -7.38 -8.59 19.42
N LEU A 187 -7.69 -7.79 18.41
CA LEU A 187 -7.71 -6.33 18.50
C LEU A 187 -9.15 -5.83 18.61
N PRO A 188 -9.53 -5.17 19.71
CA PRO A 188 -10.84 -4.56 19.82
C PRO A 188 -10.99 -3.38 18.84
N PRO A 189 -12.23 -3.06 18.42
CA PRO A 189 -12.53 -1.90 17.58
C PRO A 189 -11.99 -0.59 18.17
N LEU A 190 -11.40 0.24 17.32
CA LEU A 190 -10.98 1.62 17.60
C LEU A 190 -10.02 1.75 18.78
N ASP A 191 -9.22 0.72 19.04
CA ASP A 191 -8.27 0.68 20.14
C ASP A 191 -6.82 0.79 19.60
N PRO A 192 -6.25 2.00 19.49
CA PRO A 192 -4.91 2.18 18.95
C PRO A 192 -3.85 1.67 19.92
N MET A 193 -2.79 1.05 19.41
CA MET A 193 -1.57 0.72 20.14
C MET A 193 -0.37 1.34 19.44
N LEU A 194 0.65 1.72 20.22
CA LEU A 194 1.98 2.04 19.71
C LEU A 194 2.96 1.08 20.38
N ILE A 195 3.37 0.06 19.65
CA ILE A 195 4.14 -1.05 20.19
C ILE A 195 5.61 -0.83 19.86
N ARG A 196 6.47 -0.70 20.87
CA ARG A 196 7.90 -0.88 20.67
C ARG A 196 8.17 -2.38 20.50
N LEU A 197 8.46 -2.79 19.27
CA LEU A 197 8.72 -4.19 18.93
C LEU A 197 10.07 -4.62 19.49
N GLU A 198 10.10 -5.78 20.12
CA GLU A 198 11.36 -6.37 20.57
C GLU A 198 12.04 -7.07 19.40
N LYS A 199 13.37 -6.89 19.31
CA LYS A 199 14.19 -7.55 18.29
C LYS A 199 14.17 -9.05 18.59
N SER A 200 13.66 -9.85 17.67
CA SER A 200 13.82 -11.30 17.76
C SER A 200 15.29 -11.63 17.49
N GLU A 201 16.02 -12.04 18.52
CA GLU A 201 17.38 -12.55 18.37
C GLU A 201 17.35 -13.78 17.45
N THR A 202 17.96 -13.65 16.27
CA THR A 202 18.15 -14.80 15.39
C THR A 202 19.28 -15.63 15.99
N VAL A 203 18.95 -16.65 16.78
CA VAL A 203 19.94 -17.64 17.24
C VAL A 203 20.37 -18.49 16.04
N PHE A 204 21.44 -18.09 15.37
CA PHE A 204 22.13 -18.94 14.41
C PHE A 204 22.78 -20.09 15.18
N THR A 205 22.10 -21.24 15.24
CA THR A 205 22.73 -22.50 15.64
C THR A 205 23.59 -22.98 14.47
N VAL A 206 24.89 -22.63 14.51
CA VAL A 206 25.88 -23.26 13.65
C VAL A 206 26.01 -24.71 14.14
N SER A 207 25.46 -25.65 13.38
CA SER A 207 25.74 -27.07 13.59
C SER A 207 27.11 -27.37 13.00
N ASN A 208 28.04 -27.80 13.85
CA ASN A 208 29.37 -28.32 13.46
C ASN A 208 29.26 -29.61 12.64
#